data_AF-A0A4Y7KUJ8-F1
#
_entry.id   AF-A0A4Y7KUJ8-F1
#
_cell.length_a   1.000
_cell.length_b   1.000
_cell.length_c   1.000
_cell.angle_alpha   90.00
_cell.angle_beta   90.00
_cell.angle_gamma   90.00
#
_symmetry.space_group_name_H-M   'P 1'
#
loop_
_entity.id
_entity.type
_entity.pdbx_description
1 polymer ?
#
loop_
_entity_poly.entity_id
_entity_poly.type
_entity_poly.pdbx_seq_one_letter_code
_entity_poly.pdbx_strand_id
1 'polypeptide(L)'
;MWLIIFQAVLEKQSYMLIGRHDVEGLMRVDPASVYLLDSAGQSHLENSGTDAETVEVEIEMSDLLLNLRPIKQENLIRDDNKLILLASLSDSLEYVADSIERDLASYAEEYRRLAIDCLKVLRVEMQLETIFHMQEMSSREYVEDQDAEEPDDFIISLTAQITRRDEEMAPFVAEKKRTYIFGGICDVAANASIKALGDIKSINLFGVQQICRNSIALEQAIAAIRSIDSEAVQQRLDRVRTYYELLNLPFEALLAFIAEHEYLFTAAEYSSLLKVKVPGREIPTDAEERASEILSH
;
A
#
# COMPACT_ATOMS: atom_id res chain seq x y z
N MET A 1 31.76 4.77 1.72
CA MET A 1 30.47 4.60 2.43
C MET A 1 29.30 4.77 1.47
N TRP A 2 29.22 5.87 0.71
CA TRP A 2 28.20 6.07 -0.35
C TRP A 2 28.10 4.94 -1.39
N LEU A 3 29.23 4.56 -2.02
CA LEU A 3 29.31 3.40 -2.93
C LEU A 3 28.89 2.07 -2.27
N ILE A 4 29.06 1.92 -0.96
CA ILE A 4 28.79 0.66 -0.25
C ILE A 4 27.29 0.51 0.07
N ILE A 5 26.62 1.60 0.48
CA ILE A 5 25.17 1.60 0.73
C ILE A 5 24.41 1.47 -0.58
N PHE A 6 24.81 2.22 -1.61
CA PHE A 6 24.20 2.13 -2.92
C PHE A 6 24.35 0.72 -3.48
N GLN A 7 25.57 0.15 -3.50
CA GLN A 7 25.81 -1.21 -3.99
C GLN A 7 25.10 -2.31 -3.19
N ALA A 8 24.76 -2.07 -1.92
CA ALA A 8 23.98 -3.02 -1.11
C ALA A 8 22.47 -3.01 -1.42
N VAL A 9 21.99 -2.00 -2.14
CA VAL A 9 20.57 -1.78 -2.48
C VAL A 9 20.34 -1.83 -4.00
N LEU A 10 21.39 -1.68 -4.81
CA LEU A 10 21.36 -1.74 -6.28
C LEU A 10 20.68 -3.00 -6.84
N GLU A 11 20.86 -4.14 -6.18
CA GLU A 11 20.30 -5.43 -6.60
C GLU A 11 18.84 -5.64 -6.13
N LYS A 12 18.28 -4.68 -5.40
CA LYS A 12 16.95 -4.79 -4.79
C LYS A 12 15.88 -4.22 -5.70
N GLN A 13 14.70 -4.81 -5.59
CA GLN A 13 13.60 -4.51 -6.50
C GLN A 13 13.12 -3.08 -6.36
N SER A 14 13.06 -2.54 -5.13
CA SER A 14 12.75 -1.13 -4.88
C SER A 14 13.66 -0.18 -5.66
N TYR A 15 14.97 -0.41 -5.63
CA TYR A 15 15.94 0.40 -6.36
C TYR A 15 15.77 0.32 -7.88
N MET A 16 15.55 -0.89 -8.42
CA MET A 16 15.30 -1.06 -9.85
C MET A 16 13.99 -0.38 -10.30
N LEU A 17 12.96 -0.39 -9.45
CA LEU A 17 11.66 0.18 -9.77
C LEU A 17 11.69 1.70 -9.84
N ILE A 18 12.38 2.39 -8.92
CA ILE A 18 12.43 3.86 -8.93
C ILE A 18 13.10 4.43 -10.19
N GLY A 19 13.90 3.63 -10.91
CA GLY A 19 14.51 3.99 -12.19
C GLY A 19 13.65 3.67 -13.42
N ARG A 20 12.47 3.07 -13.25
CA ARG A 20 11.53 2.86 -14.37
C ARG A 20 10.74 4.13 -14.63
N HIS A 21 10.59 4.48 -15.91
CA HIS A 21 9.92 5.71 -16.32
C HIS A 21 8.45 5.80 -15.89
N ASP A 22 7.72 4.68 -15.88
CA ASP A 22 6.32 4.62 -15.44
C ASP A 22 6.19 4.88 -13.92
N VAL A 23 7.02 4.22 -13.12
CA VAL A 23 7.08 4.44 -11.67
C VAL A 23 7.56 5.86 -11.34
N GLU A 24 8.64 6.32 -11.96
CA GLU A 24 9.18 7.67 -11.75
C GLU A 24 8.14 8.75 -12.09
N GLY A 25 7.42 8.57 -13.20
CA GLY A 25 6.35 9.46 -13.63
C GLY A 25 5.26 9.60 -12.58
N LEU A 26 4.77 8.47 -12.04
CA LEU A 26 3.76 8.45 -10.98
C LEU A 26 4.29 9.05 -9.67
N MET A 27 5.50 8.67 -9.24
CA MET A 27 6.10 9.23 -8.02
C MET A 27 6.28 10.74 -8.10
N ARG A 28 6.49 11.32 -9.28
CA ARG A 28 6.64 12.76 -9.46
C ARG A 28 5.34 13.53 -9.22
N VAL A 29 4.19 12.92 -9.55
CA VAL A 29 2.86 13.52 -9.37
C VAL A 29 2.15 13.04 -8.11
N ASP A 30 2.73 12.05 -7.40
CA ASP A 30 2.27 11.57 -6.10
C ASP A 30 2.15 12.74 -5.10
N PRO A 31 0.98 12.97 -4.48
CA PRO A 31 0.76 14.03 -3.50
C PRO A 31 1.73 13.98 -2.32
N ALA A 32 2.17 12.78 -1.93
CA ALA A 32 3.14 12.60 -0.86
C ALA A 32 4.49 13.27 -1.21
N SER A 33 4.78 13.56 -2.48
CA SER A 33 5.98 14.30 -2.89
C SER A 33 6.07 15.71 -2.31
N VAL A 34 4.96 16.29 -1.80
CA VAL A 34 4.99 17.53 -1.02
C VAL A 34 5.94 17.40 0.19
N TYR A 35 6.02 16.23 0.82
CA TYR A 35 6.91 15.99 1.95
C TYR A 35 8.39 15.97 1.58
N LEU A 36 8.73 15.95 0.28
CA LEU A 36 10.10 15.94 -0.24
C LEU A 36 10.66 17.34 -0.56
N LEU A 37 9.79 18.36 -0.67
CA LEU A 37 10.14 19.66 -1.29
C LEU A 37 10.43 20.78 -0.27
N ASP A 38 10.20 20.56 1.02
CA ASP A 38 10.06 21.65 2.00
C ASP A 38 11.38 22.24 2.55
N SER A 39 12.55 21.86 1.99
CA SER A 39 13.86 22.42 2.41
C SER A 39 14.40 23.52 1.46
N ALA A 40 13.89 23.61 0.23
CA ALA A 40 14.26 24.68 -0.69
C ALA A 40 13.05 25.60 -0.87
N GLY A 41 13.14 26.86 -0.43
CA GLY A 41 12.10 27.88 -0.54
C GLY A 41 11.67 28.23 -1.98
N GLN A 42 11.05 27.29 -2.68
CA GLN A 42 10.34 27.46 -3.92
C GLN A 42 8.86 27.17 -3.68
N SER A 43 8.18 28.16 -3.12
CA SER A 43 6.73 28.29 -3.22
C SER A 43 6.36 28.59 -4.68
N HIS A 44 6.36 27.59 -5.56
CA HIS A 44 5.67 27.67 -6.85
C HIS A 44 5.45 26.27 -7.44
N LEU A 45 4.44 25.60 -6.89
CA LEU A 45 3.46 24.81 -7.63
C LEU A 45 2.33 24.54 -6.64
N GLU A 46 1.39 25.48 -6.55
CA GLU A 46 0.03 25.16 -6.14
C GLU A 46 -0.51 24.19 -7.20
N ASN A 47 -0.14 22.91 -7.10
CA ASN A 47 -0.95 21.86 -7.69
C ASN A 47 -1.85 21.37 -6.55
N SER A 48 -2.88 22.16 -6.29
CA SER A 48 -4.09 21.69 -5.62
C SER A 48 -4.73 20.68 -6.57
N GLY A 49 -4.12 19.50 -6.69
CA GLY A 49 -4.78 18.35 -7.27
C GLY A 49 -6.07 18.14 -6.50
N THR A 50 -7.16 17.89 -7.21
CA THR A 50 -8.41 17.56 -6.52
C THR A 50 -8.22 16.25 -5.75
N ASP A 51 -8.96 16.04 -4.66
CA ASP A 51 -8.94 14.77 -3.90
C ASP A 51 -9.20 13.53 -4.79
N ALA A 52 -9.76 13.71 -5.99
CA ALA A 52 -9.95 12.64 -6.97
C ALA A 52 -8.68 12.30 -7.77
N GLU A 53 -7.90 13.31 -8.19
CA GLU A 53 -6.63 13.11 -8.93
C GLU A 53 -5.55 12.48 -8.04
N THR A 54 -5.56 12.80 -6.74
CA THR A 54 -4.65 12.22 -5.76
C THR A 54 -4.90 10.72 -5.57
N VAL A 55 -6.17 10.34 -5.42
CA VAL A 55 -6.59 8.94 -5.28
C VAL A 55 -6.29 8.13 -6.54
N GLU A 56 -6.43 8.72 -7.74
CA GLU A 56 -6.13 8.05 -9.00
C GLU A 56 -4.64 7.64 -9.11
N VAL A 57 -3.72 8.53 -8.73
CA VAL A 57 -2.26 8.24 -8.75
C VAL A 57 -1.89 7.12 -7.77
N GLU A 58 -2.47 7.14 -6.55
CA GLU A 58 -2.23 6.10 -5.55
C GLU A 58 -2.73 4.73 -6.01
N ILE A 59 -3.91 4.69 -6.65
CA ILE A 59 -4.48 3.47 -7.24
C ILE A 59 -3.56 2.94 -8.35
N GLU A 60 -3.14 3.80 -9.29
CA GLU A 60 -2.28 3.38 -10.41
C GLU A 60 -0.92 2.84 -9.93
N MET A 61 -0.31 3.51 -8.94
CA MET A 61 0.93 3.03 -8.31
C MET A 61 0.73 1.67 -7.64
N SER A 62 -0.33 1.54 -6.83
CA SER A 62 -0.67 0.30 -6.13
C SER A 62 -0.90 -0.85 -7.13
N ASP A 63 -1.59 -0.60 -8.23
CA ASP A 63 -1.83 -1.56 -9.30
C ASP A 63 -0.55 -2.00 -10.00
N LEU A 64 0.33 -1.05 -10.34
CA LEU A 64 1.63 -1.34 -10.92
C LEU A 64 2.45 -2.25 -10.02
N LEU A 65 2.51 -1.96 -8.72
CA LEU A 65 3.25 -2.76 -7.75
C LEU A 65 2.63 -4.15 -7.53
N LEU A 66 1.30 -4.25 -7.45
CA LEU A 66 0.59 -5.52 -7.27
C LEU A 66 0.76 -6.47 -8.46
N ASN A 67 1.00 -5.94 -9.67
CA ASN A 67 1.30 -6.71 -10.87
C ASN A 67 2.71 -7.33 -10.87
N LEU A 68 3.56 -7.01 -9.88
CA LEU A 68 4.89 -7.60 -9.73
C LEU A 68 4.88 -8.93 -8.98
N ARG A 69 3.73 -9.36 -8.44
CA ARG A 69 3.59 -10.61 -7.69
C ARG A 69 3.94 -11.85 -8.56
N PRO A 70 4.49 -12.92 -7.96
CA PRO A 70 4.84 -13.04 -6.55
C PRO A 70 6.14 -12.28 -6.23
N ILE A 71 6.10 -11.49 -5.15
CA ILE A 71 7.30 -10.87 -4.59
C ILE A 71 8.09 -11.93 -3.85
N LYS A 72 9.41 -11.96 -4.06
CA LYS A 72 10.30 -12.91 -3.39
C LYS A 72 11.14 -12.20 -2.34
N GLN A 73 11.33 -12.84 -1.19
CA GLN A 73 12.05 -12.23 -0.06
C GLN A 73 13.53 -11.92 -0.36
N GLU A 74 14.17 -12.58 -1.34
CA GLU A 74 15.51 -12.21 -1.80
C GLU A 74 15.57 -10.84 -2.52
N ASN A 75 14.46 -10.38 -3.08
CA ASN A 75 14.36 -9.11 -3.79
C ASN A 75 14.17 -7.90 -2.87
N LEU A 76 13.81 -8.14 -1.60
CA LEU A 76 13.60 -7.14 -0.56
C LEU A 76 14.87 -6.85 0.26
N ILE A 77 14.91 -5.70 0.89
CA ILE A 77 15.91 -5.24 1.87
C ILE A 77 15.55 -5.81 3.24
N ARG A 78 16.05 -7.01 3.54
CA ARG A 78 15.76 -7.70 4.82
C ARG A 78 16.39 -7.09 6.07
N ASP A 79 17.43 -6.27 5.90
CA ASP A 79 18.22 -5.76 7.02
C ASP A 79 17.72 -4.36 7.39
N ASP A 80 17.03 -4.26 8.52
CA ASP A 80 16.46 -3.00 9.00
C ASP A 80 17.54 -1.93 9.18
N ASN A 81 18.79 -2.31 9.51
CA ASN A 81 19.90 -1.35 9.61
C ASN A 81 20.18 -0.68 8.26
N LYS A 82 20.01 -1.39 7.14
CA LYS A 82 20.19 -0.80 5.81
C LYS A 82 19.09 0.21 5.50
N LEU A 83 17.85 -0.08 5.92
CA LEU A 83 16.73 0.84 5.77
C LEU A 83 16.98 2.13 6.59
N ILE A 84 17.38 1.97 7.85
CA ILE A 84 17.72 3.10 8.72
C ILE A 84 18.89 3.91 8.14
N LEU A 85 19.94 3.24 7.62
CA LEU A 85 21.07 3.93 7.00
C LEU A 85 20.68 4.71 5.75
N LEU A 86 19.76 4.19 4.91
CA LEU A 86 19.22 4.94 3.78
C LEU A 86 18.44 6.18 4.25
N ALA A 87 17.66 6.02 5.31
CA ALA A 87 16.88 7.08 5.93
C ALA A 87 17.82 8.21 6.44
N SER A 88 18.82 7.86 7.25
CA SER A 88 19.82 8.81 7.76
C SER A 88 20.67 9.43 6.65
N LEU A 89 20.94 8.67 5.58
CA LEU A 89 21.67 9.17 4.41
C LEU A 89 20.87 10.26 3.70
N SER A 90 19.55 10.11 3.57
CA SER A 90 18.70 11.16 3.00
C SER A 90 18.86 12.49 3.75
N ASP A 91 18.69 12.48 5.08
CA ASP A 91 18.81 13.69 5.91
C ASP A 91 20.23 14.28 5.85
N SER A 92 21.26 13.44 5.84
CA SER A 92 22.65 13.89 5.74
C SER A 92 22.96 14.55 4.40
N LEU A 93 22.46 13.98 3.30
CA LEU A 93 22.66 14.52 1.95
C LEU A 93 21.95 15.85 1.75
N GLU A 94 20.73 15.97 2.28
CA GLU A 94 19.98 17.22 2.26
C GLU A 94 20.71 18.32 3.04
N TYR A 95 21.17 18.01 4.26
CA TYR A 95 21.97 18.95 5.05
C TYR A 95 23.24 19.40 4.31
N VAL A 96 23.95 18.46 3.68
CA VAL A 96 25.13 18.77 2.87
C VAL A 96 24.74 19.68 1.71
N ALA A 97 23.67 19.38 0.98
CA ALA A 97 23.19 20.19 -0.15
C ALA A 97 22.88 21.64 0.24
N ASP A 98 22.33 21.87 1.43
CA ASP A 98 21.97 23.20 1.92
C ASP A 98 23.15 23.99 2.48
N SER A 99 24.22 23.29 2.88
CA SER A 99 25.47 23.91 3.36
C SER A 99 26.44 24.31 2.23
N ILE A 100 26.19 23.86 1.00
CA ILE A 100 27.05 24.13 -0.15
C ILE A 100 26.86 25.55 -0.68
N GLU A 101 27.96 26.24 -0.95
CA GLU A 101 27.96 27.60 -1.52
C GLU A 101 27.34 27.65 -2.93
N ARG A 102 26.78 28.81 -3.28
CA ARG A 102 26.03 29.02 -4.54
C ARG A 102 26.83 28.70 -5.81
N ASP A 103 28.16 28.82 -5.78
CA ASP A 103 29.04 28.55 -6.91
C ASP A 103 29.16 27.04 -7.22
N LEU A 104 28.67 26.17 -6.33
CA LEU A 104 28.61 24.71 -6.47
C LEU A 104 27.16 24.20 -6.56
N ALA A 105 26.24 25.04 -7.05
CA ALA A 105 24.81 24.74 -7.12
C ALA A 105 24.48 23.42 -7.84
N SER A 106 25.25 23.02 -8.87
CA SER A 106 25.05 21.73 -9.56
C SER A 106 25.27 20.53 -8.64
N TYR A 107 26.26 20.58 -7.75
CA TYR A 107 26.52 19.51 -6.78
C TYR A 107 25.48 19.46 -5.67
N ALA A 108 25.03 20.63 -5.20
CA ALA A 108 23.94 20.71 -4.24
C ALA A 108 22.68 20.04 -4.80
N GLU A 109 22.35 20.28 -6.06
CA GLU A 109 21.21 19.64 -6.72
C GLU A 109 21.36 18.12 -6.85
N GLU A 110 22.56 17.63 -7.19
CA GLU A 110 22.83 16.19 -7.22
C GLU A 110 22.63 15.53 -5.85
N TYR A 111 23.04 16.18 -4.76
CA TYR A 111 22.82 15.67 -3.41
C TYR A 111 21.35 15.69 -2.99
N ARG A 112 20.59 16.74 -3.35
CA ARG A 112 19.13 16.77 -3.11
C ARG A 112 18.41 15.66 -3.85
N ARG A 113 18.74 15.47 -5.14
CA ARG A 113 18.16 14.39 -5.95
C ARG A 113 18.43 13.03 -5.30
N LEU A 114 19.66 12.79 -4.87
CA LEU A 114 20.03 11.54 -4.22
C LEU A 114 19.36 11.35 -2.85
N ALA A 115 19.17 12.44 -2.08
CA ALA A 115 18.42 12.41 -0.82
C ALA A 115 16.97 11.99 -1.06
N ILE A 116 16.35 12.50 -2.12
CA ILE A 116 15.01 12.13 -2.57
C ILE A 116 14.97 10.68 -3.02
N ASP A 117 15.94 10.22 -3.80
CA ASP A 117 16.01 8.83 -4.27
C ASP A 117 16.07 7.84 -3.11
N CYS A 118 16.80 8.17 -2.02
CA CYS A 118 16.80 7.35 -0.81
C CYS A 118 15.39 7.19 -0.21
N LEU A 119 14.61 8.27 -0.15
CA LEU A 119 13.24 8.23 0.37
C LEU A 119 12.30 7.46 -0.56
N LYS A 120 12.45 7.64 -1.89
CA LYS A 120 11.70 6.90 -2.90
C LYS A 120 11.93 5.39 -2.78
N VAL A 121 13.19 4.96 -2.64
CA VAL A 121 13.53 3.55 -2.40
C VAL A 121 12.83 3.04 -1.16
N LEU A 122 12.89 3.76 -0.04
CA LEU A 122 12.26 3.35 1.21
C LEU A 122 10.73 3.24 1.09
N ARG A 123 10.07 4.20 0.43
CA ARG A 123 8.62 4.15 0.18
C ARG A 123 8.23 2.91 -0.63
N VAL A 124 8.90 2.68 -1.76
CA VAL A 124 8.64 1.51 -2.60
C VAL A 124 8.97 0.21 -1.85
N GLU A 125 10.04 0.18 -1.05
CA GLU A 125 10.40 -0.99 -0.26
C GLU A 125 9.32 -1.35 0.76
N MET A 126 8.79 -0.37 1.49
CA MET A 126 7.70 -0.61 2.44
C MET A 126 6.45 -1.14 1.74
N GLN A 127 6.10 -0.59 0.57
CA GLN A 127 4.97 -1.08 -0.24
C GLN A 127 5.20 -2.51 -0.77
N LEU A 128 6.41 -2.83 -1.25
CA LEU A 128 6.74 -4.18 -1.72
C LEU A 128 6.75 -5.20 -0.57
N GLU A 129 7.24 -4.84 0.61
CA GLU A 129 7.15 -5.69 1.81
C GLU A 129 5.69 -5.95 2.16
N THR A 130 4.82 -4.93 2.15
CA THR A 130 3.37 -5.12 2.34
C THR A 130 2.81 -6.12 1.34
N ILE A 131 3.12 -6.00 0.05
CA ILE A 131 2.65 -6.95 -0.98
C ILE A 131 3.20 -8.36 -0.72
N PHE A 132 4.46 -8.48 -0.29
CA PHE A 132 5.09 -9.76 0.01
C PHE A 132 4.36 -10.54 1.10
N HIS A 133 3.88 -9.88 2.16
CA HIS A 133 3.08 -10.55 3.19
C HIS A 133 1.64 -10.76 2.73
N MET A 134 1.01 -9.74 2.14
CA MET A 134 -0.40 -9.79 1.73
C MET A 134 -0.69 -10.80 0.62
N GLN A 135 0.30 -11.16 -0.20
CA GLN A 135 0.12 -12.20 -1.24
C GLN A 135 -0.21 -13.58 -0.66
N GLU A 136 0.07 -13.84 0.62
CA GLU A 136 -0.33 -15.10 1.27
C GLU A 136 -1.86 -15.27 1.34
N MET A 137 -2.61 -14.15 1.40
CA MET A 137 -4.09 -14.16 1.39
C MET A 137 -4.65 -14.96 0.21
N SER A 138 -4.10 -14.80 -1.00
CA SER A 138 -4.57 -15.52 -2.20
C SER A 138 -4.44 -17.06 -2.09
N SER A 139 -3.56 -17.56 -1.21
CA SER A 139 -3.29 -18.99 -1.05
C SER A 139 -3.86 -19.61 0.23
N ARG A 140 -4.31 -18.78 1.17
CA ARG A 140 -4.81 -19.21 2.48
C ARG A 140 -6.23 -19.76 2.39
N GLU A 141 -6.52 -20.80 3.18
CA GLU A 141 -7.86 -21.38 3.25
C GLU A 141 -8.74 -20.57 4.21
N TYR A 142 -9.89 -20.07 3.73
CA TYR A 142 -10.83 -19.24 4.50
C TYR A 142 -12.14 -19.96 4.84
N VAL A 143 -12.11 -21.29 4.89
CA VAL A 143 -13.23 -22.10 5.37
C VAL A 143 -12.81 -22.71 6.70
N GLU A 144 -13.28 -22.10 7.79
CA GLU A 144 -12.93 -22.49 9.16
C GLU A 144 -14.14 -22.99 9.94
N ASP A 145 -13.91 -23.74 11.01
CA ASP A 145 -14.99 -24.29 11.85
C ASP A 145 -15.36 -23.38 13.04
N GLN A 146 -14.52 -22.39 13.35
CA GLN A 146 -14.70 -21.48 14.47
C GLN A 146 -14.11 -20.10 14.16
N ASP A 147 -14.50 -19.08 14.93
CA ASP A 147 -13.92 -17.75 14.86
C ASP A 147 -12.48 -17.78 15.37
N ALA A 148 -11.61 -17.01 14.71
CA ALA A 148 -10.23 -16.85 15.11
C ALA A 148 -10.11 -15.76 16.17
N GLU A 149 -9.18 -15.93 17.12
CA GLU A 149 -8.93 -14.93 18.16
C GLU A 149 -7.88 -13.89 17.72
N GLU A 150 -6.95 -14.30 16.85
CA GLU A 150 -5.80 -13.53 16.41
C GLU A 150 -5.80 -13.29 14.89
N PRO A 151 -5.13 -12.23 14.40
CA PRO A 151 -4.86 -12.05 12.96
C PRO A 151 -4.03 -13.22 12.40
N ASP A 152 -4.02 -13.41 11.08
CA ASP A 152 -3.16 -14.39 10.44
C ASP A 152 -1.66 -14.07 10.68
N ASP A 153 -0.81 -15.10 10.76
CA ASP A 153 0.63 -14.95 11.04
C ASP A 153 1.37 -13.97 10.11
N PHE A 154 1.01 -13.95 8.82
CA PHE A 154 1.62 -13.02 7.86
C PHE A 154 1.22 -11.55 8.14
N ILE A 155 0.03 -11.31 8.72
CA ILE A 155 -0.40 -9.97 9.17
C ILE A 155 0.32 -9.60 10.46
N ILE A 156 0.45 -10.53 11.40
CA ILE A 156 1.21 -10.30 12.64
C ILE A 156 2.67 -9.96 12.29
N SER A 157 3.28 -10.69 11.35
CA SER A 157 4.64 -10.40 10.88
C SER A 157 4.75 -9.02 10.24
N LEU A 158 3.84 -8.69 9.32
CA LEU A 158 3.81 -7.40 8.64
C LEU A 158 3.65 -6.23 9.62
N THR A 159 2.65 -6.30 10.50
CA THR A 159 2.36 -5.23 11.47
C THR A 159 3.51 -5.03 12.45
N ALA A 160 4.15 -6.11 12.93
CA ALA A 160 5.33 -6.02 13.77
C ALA A 160 6.52 -5.34 13.05
N GLN A 161 6.72 -5.63 11.76
CA GLN A 161 7.77 -5.00 10.96
C GLN A 161 7.50 -3.51 10.72
N ILE A 162 6.25 -3.13 10.44
CA ILE A 162 5.85 -1.73 10.24
C ILE A 162 6.16 -0.93 11.51
N THR A 163 5.65 -1.37 12.66
CA THR A 163 5.85 -0.69 13.95
C THR A 163 7.32 -0.58 14.31
N ARG A 164 8.06 -1.69 14.20
CA ARG A 164 9.49 -1.72 14.53
C ARG A 164 10.31 -0.78 13.63
N ARG A 165 10.04 -0.77 12.33
CA ARG A 165 10.77 0.09 11.37
C ARG A 165 10.47 1.56 11.60
N ASP A 166 9.23 1.95 11.93
CA ASP A 166 8.92 3.34 12.30
C ASP A 166 9.65 3.76 13.58
N GLU A 167 9.59 2.93 14.63
CA GLU A 167 10.28 3.20 15.90
C GLU A 167 11.80 3.35 15.75
N GLU A 168 12.43 2.44 14.98
CA GLU A 168 13.86 2.46 14.74
C GLU A 168 14.29 3.63 13.82
N MET A 169 13.45 4.07 12.89
CA MET A 169 13.73 5.23 12.01
C MET A 169 13.46 6.59 12.69
N ALA A 170 12.53 6.65 13.64
CA ALA A 170 12.08 7.90 14.27
C ALA A 170 13.20 8.83 14.78
N PRO A 171 14.31 8.35 15.37
CA PRO A 171 15.39 9.21 15.85
C PRO A 171 16.25 9.82 14.74
N PHE A 172 16.19 9.28 13.52
CA PHE A 172 17.15 9.60 12.46
C PHE A 172 16.55 10.39 11.30
N VAL A 173 15.22 10.43 11.20
CA VAL A 173 14.52 11.04 10.06
C VAL A 173 13.36 11.90 10.55
N ALA A 174 13.24 13.09 9.96
CA ALA A 174 12.14 14.01 10.22
C ALA A 174 10.76 13.37 10.00
N GLU A 175 9.78 13.81 10.79
CA GLU A 175 8.41 13.26 10.79
C GLU A 175 7.75 13.28 9.41
N LYS A 176 7.89 14.37 8.65
CA LYS A 176 7.35 14.50 7.28
C LYS A 176 7.89 13.42 6.33
N LYS A 177 9.18 13.12 6.42
CA LYS A 177 9.81 12.08 5.60
C LYS A 177 9.35 10.68 6.01
N ARG A 178 9.06 10.45 7.30
CA ARG A 178 8.41 9.20 7.73
C ARG A 178 6.99 9.07 7.17
N THR A 179 6.19 10.15 7.16
CA THR A 179 4.89 10.15 6.47
C THR A 179 5.03 9.73 5.00
N TYR A 180 6.04 10.25 4.30
CA TYR A 180 6.31 9.84 2.93
C TYR A 180 6.66 8.34 2.79
N ILE A 181 7.55 7.83 3.66
CA ILE A 181 8.01 6.44 3.61
C ILE A 181 6.87 5.45 3.88
N PHE A 182 6.09 5.68 4.94
CA PHE A 182 5.08 4.74 5.40
C PHE A 182 3.68 4.99 4.81
N GLY A 183 3.42 6.17 4.24
CA GLY A 183 2.08 6.58 3.81
C GLY A 183 1.42 5.67 2.77
N GLY A 184 2.21 5.07 1.86
CA GLY A 184 1.67 4.21 0.79
C GLY A 184 1.32 2.78 1.21
N ILE A 185 1.54 2.41 2.47
CA ILE A 185 1.28 1.04 2.98
C ILE A 185 -0.22 0.74 2.99
N CYS A 186 -1.04 1.69 3.47
CA CYS A 186 -2.47 1.48 3.64
C CYS A 186 -3.17 1.20 2.30
N ASP A 187 -2.87 2.00 1.28
CA ASP A 187 -3.42 1.85 -0.08
C ASP A 187 -3.10 0.47 -0.67
N VAL A 188 -1.83 0.07 -0.56
CA VAL A 188 -1.36 -1.20 -1.08
C VAL A 188 -1.97 -2.38 -0.33
N ALA A 189 -2.07 -2.30 1.01
CA ALA A 189 -2.71 -3.33 1.81
C ALA A 189 -4.21 -3.47 1.50
N ALA A 190 -4.93 -2.35 1.36
CA ALA A 190 -6.35 -2.36 1.03
C ALA A 190 -6.59 -2.96 -0.37
N ASN A 191 -5.87 -2.48 -1.38
CA ASN A 191 -6.00 -2.98 -2.76
C ASN A 191 -5.57 -4.45 -2.87
N ALA A 192 -4.51 -4.86 -2.18
CA ALA A 192 -4.10 -6.26 -2.11
C ALA A 192 -5.21 -7.14 -1.52
N SER A 193 -5.83 -6.69 -0.42
CA SER A 193 -6.91 -7.42 0.26
C SER A 193 -8.11 -7.63 -0.65
N ILE A 194 -8.54 -6.60 -1.36
CA ILE A 194 -9.70 -6.66 -2.26
C ILE A 194 -9.40 -7.56 -3.47
N LYS A 195 -8.22 -7.41 -4.09
CA LYS A 195 -7.80 -8.24 -5.23
C LYS A 195 -7.59 -9.71 -4.86
N ALA A 196 -7.18 -10.01 -3.63
CA ALA A 196 -6.98 -11.38 -3.17
C ALA A 196 -8.24 -12.24 -3.28
N LEU A 197 -9.44 -11.65 -3.17
CA LEU A 197 -10.70 -12.39 -3.30
C LEU A 197 -10.83 -13.12 -4.64
N GLY A 198 -10.28 -12.53 -5.72
CA GLY A 198 -10.31 -13.15 -7.05
C GLY A 198 -9.56 -14.49 -7.12
N ASP A 199 -8.62 -14.72 -6.21
CA ASP A 199 -7.83 -15.97 -6.14
C ASP A 199 -8.35 -16.94 -5.05
N ILE A 200 -9.12 -16.44 -4.08
CA ILE A 200 -9.66 -17.26 -2.98
C ILE A 200 -10.69 -18.24 -3.55
N LYS A 201 -10.47 -19.53 -3.32
CA LYS A 201 -11.35 -20.59 -3.84
C LYS A 201 -12.70 -20.65 -3.12
N SER A 202 -12.68 -20.48 -1.80
CA SER A 202 -13.86 -20.57 -0.96
C SER A 202 -13.63 -19.85 0.37
N ILE A 203 -14.69 -19.22 0.88
CA ILE A 203 -14.68 -18.47 2.14
C ILE A 203 -16.03 -18.62 2.85
N ASN A 204 -16.02 -18.83 4.16
CA ASN A 204 -17.24 -18.84 4.99
C ASN A 204 -17.28 -17.63 5.93
N LEU A 205 -18.31 -17.57 6.78
CA LEU A 205 -18.50 -16.47 7.75
C LEU A 205 -17.27 -16.24 8.64
N PHE A 206 -16.65 -17.32 9.12
CA PHE A 206 -15.45 -17.23 9.98
C PHE A 206 -14.24 -16.71 9.19
N GLY A 207 -14.08 -17.13 7.94
CA GLY A 207 -13.06 -16.57 7.05
C GLY A 207 -13.26 -15.07 6.79
N VAL A 208 -14.51 -14.60 6.63
CA VAL A 208 -14.81 -13.16 6.54
C VAL A 208 -14.40 -12.44 7.82
N GLN A 209 -14.72 -12.99 8.99
CA GLN A 209 -14.33 -12.44 10.29
C GLN A 209 -12.81 -12.37 10.46
N GLN A 210 -12.06 -13.39 10.03
CA GLN A 210 -10.61 -13.38 10.00
C GLN A 210 -10.06 -12.22 9.16
N ILE A 211 -10.59 -12.02 7.95
CA ILE A 211 -10.11 -10.93 7.07
C ILE A 211 -10.44 -9.56 7.67
N CYS A 212 -11.61 -9.41 8.30
CA CYS A 212 -11.92 -8.20 9.05
C CYS A 212 -10.94 -7.99 10.22
N ARG A 213 -10.57 -9.04 10.95
CA ARG A 213 -9.57 -8.99 12.02
C ARG A 213 -8.18 -8.60 11.52
N ASN A 214 -7.76 -9.16 10.38
CA ASN A 214 -6.53 -8.79 9.69
C ASN A 214 -6.51 -7.30 9.32
N SER A 215 -7.62 -6.81 8.75
CA SER A 215 -7.80 -5.40 8.39
C SER A 215 -7.71 -4.48 9.62
N ILE A 216 -8.32 -4.86 10.75
CA ILE A 216 -8.25 -4.09 12.01
C ILE A 216 -6.82 -4.05 12.55
N ALA A 217 -6.08 -5.16 12.50
CA ALA A 217 -4.69 -5.20 12.97
C ALA A 217 -3.78 -4.28 12.13
N LEU A 218 -3.97 -4.28 10.81
CA LEU A 218 -3.27 -3.35 9.90
C LEU A 218 -3.64 -1.90 10.22
N GLU A 219 -4.91 -1.61 10.44
CA GLU A 219 -5.38 -0.26 10.80
C GLU A 219 -4.69 0.24 12.06
N GLN A 220 -4.68 -0.56 13.11
CA GLN A 220 -4.07 -0.21 14.39
C GLN A 220 -2.56 0.03 14.25
N ALA A 221 -1.85 -0.82 13.51
CA ALA A 221 -0.41 -0.68 13.30
C ALA A 221 -0.06 0.58 12.49
N ILE A 222 -0.81 0.87 11.43
CA ILE A 222 -0.55 2.02 10.55
C ILE A 222 -0.98 3.33 11.24
N ALA A 223 -2.15 3.35 11.89
CA ALA A 223 -2.64 4.53 12.60
C ALA A 223 -1.80 4.88 13.84
N ALA A 224 -1.02 3.94 14.38
CA ALA A 224 -0.07 4.20 15.45
C ALA A 224 1.14 5.04 14.99
N ILE A 225 1.44 5.07 13.69
CA ILE A 225 2.48 5.93 13.13
C ILE A 225 1.98 7.37 13.21
N ARG A 226 2.52 8.13 14.16
CA ARG A 226 2.06 9.48 14.54
C ARG A 226 1.86 10.45 13.37
N SER A 227 2.61 10.25 12.30
CA SER A 227 2.68 11.16 11.17
C SER A 227 1.71 10.82 10.04
N ILE A 228 0.94 9.73 10.16
CA ILE A 228 -0.06 9.28 9.19
C ILE A 228 -1.45 9.76 9.59
N ASP A 229 -2.27 10.10 8.60
CA ASP A 229 -3.68 10.45 8.78
C ASP A 229 -4.51 9.20 9.15
N SER A 230 -4.86 9.09 10.42
CA SER A 230 -5.63 7.95 10.94
C SER A 230 -7.05 7.86 10.34
N GLU A 231 -7.67 8.97 9.95
CA GLU A 231 -9.01 8.96 9.36
C GLU A 231 -8.97 8.37 7.95
N ALA A 232 -8.00 8.77 7.15
CA ALA A 232 -7.81 8.23 5.81
C ALA A 232 -7.44 6.74 5.85
N VAL A 233 -6.67 6.30 6.85
CA VAL A 233 -6.36 4.86 7.06
C VAL A 233 -7.62 4.08 7.42
N GLN A 234 -8.42 4.62 8.34
CA GLN A 234 -9.68 3.99 8.76
C GLN A 234 -10.64 3.83 7.57
N GLN A 235 -10.86 4.89 6.79
CA GLN A 235 -11.75 4.84 5.61
C GLN A 235 -11.33 3.77 4.60
N ARG A 236 -10.03 3.66 4.30
CA ARG A 236 -9.50 2.67 3.36
C ARG A 236 -9.68 1.24 3.85
N LEU A 237 -9.47 0.99 5.14
CA LEU A 237 -9.60 -0.35 5.72
C LEU A 237 -11.05 -0.72 6.05
N ASP A 238 -11.92 0.24 6.33
CA ASP A 238 -13.38 0.07 6.37
C ASP A 238 -13.92 -0.37 5.02
N ARG A 239 -13.36 0.14 3.91
CA ARG A 239 -13.73 -0.31 2.56
C ARG A 239 -13.44 -1.80 2.36
N VAL A 240 -12.31 -2.31 2.87
CA VAL A 240 -11.98 -3.74 2.83
C VAL A 240 -12.99 -4.56 3.63
N ARG A 241 -13.29 -4.15 4.86
CA ARG A 241 -14.25 -4.86 5.72
C ARG A 241 -15.63 -4.90 5.08
N THR A 242 -16.12 -3.74 4.62
CA THR A 242 -17.39 -3.63 3.89
C THR A 242 -17.44 -4.59 2.71
N TYR A 243 -16.38 -4.64 1.90
CA TYR A 243 -16.31 -5.54 0.73
C TYR A 243 -16.49 -7.02 1.11
N TYR A 244 -15.76 -7.50 2.12
CA TYR A 244 -15.82 -8.89 2.54
C TYR A 244 -17.13 -9.22 3.28
N GLU A 245 -17.71 -8.28 4.02
CA GLU A 245 -18.99 -8.45 4.70
C GLU A 245 -20.16 -8.67 3.72
N LEU A 246 -20.06 -8.19 2.48
CA LEU A 246 -21.03 -8.49 1.42
C LEU A 246 -21.16 -9.99 1.12
N LEU A 247 -20.14 -10.80 1.42
CA LEU A 247 -20.19 -12.25 1.24
C LEU A 247 -21.16 -12.94 2.21
N ASN A 248 -21.52 -12.27 3.31
CA ASN A 248 -22.49 -12.76 4.27
C ASN A 248 -23.94 -12.54 3.82
N LEU A 249 -24.16 -11.79 2.74
CA LEU A 249 -25.48 -11.56 2.19
C LEU A 249 -25.95 -12.75 1.32
N PRO A 250 -27.25 -13.09 1.36
CA PRO A 250 -27.83 -13.95 0.35
C PRO A 250 -27.78 -13.27 -1.02
N PHE A 251 -27.79 -14.07 -2.08
CA PHE A 251 -27.60 -13.60 -3.46
C PHE A 251 -28.50 -12.43 -3.86
N GLU A 252 -29.80 -12.50 -3.58
CA GLU A 252 -30.75 -11.43 -3.95
C GLU A 252 -30.47 -10.12 -3.20
N ALA A 253 -30.03 -10.19 -1.94
CA ALA A 253 -29.64 -9.00 -1.17
C ALA A 253 -28.32 -8.41 -1.68
N LEU A 254 -27.38 -9.26 -2.11
CA LEU A 254 -26.14 -8.81 -2.75
C LEU A 254 -26.43 -8.09 -4.07
N LEU A 255 -27.32 -8.62 -4.92
CA LEU A 255 -27.71 -7.94 -6.15
C LEU A 255 -28.41 -6.60 -5.90
N ALA A 256 -29.31 -6.53 -4.91
CA ALA A 256 -29.94 -5.29 -4.51
C ALA A 256 -28.89 -4.26 -4.04
N PHE A 257 -27.90 -4.70 -3.24
CA PHE A 257 -26.79 -3.85 -2.82
C PHE A 257 -26.00 -3.30 -4.00
N ILE A 258 -25.66 -4.15 -4.99
CA ILE A 258 -24.92 -3.74 -6.20
C ILE A 258 -25.72 -2.68 -6.97
N ALA A 259 -27.03 -2.87 -7.14
CA ALA A 259 -27.89 -1.91 -7.84
C ALA A 259 -27.99 -0.55 -7.15
N GLU A 260 -27.90 -0.52 -5.82
CA GLU A 260 -27.95 0.72 -5.04
C GLU A 260 -26.58 1.42 -4.93
N HIS A 261 -25.47 0.70 -5.13
CA HIS A 261 -24.11 1.16 -4.84
C HIS A 261 -23.13 0.94 -6.00
N GLU A 262 -23.57 1.15 -7.24
CA GLU A 262 -22.82 0.84 -8.47
C GLU A 262 -21.35 1.30 -8.47
N TYR A 263 -21.06 2.48 -7.90
CA TYR A 263 -19.72 3.09 -7.91
C TYR A 263 -18.88 2.78 -6.67
N LEU A 264 -19.38 2.00 -5.71
CA LEU A 264 -18.63 1.70 -4.48
C LEU A 264 -17.47 0.72 -4.73
N PHE A 265 -17.70 -0.27 -5.60
CA PHE A 265 -16.70 -1.24 -6.05
C PHE A 265 -16.70 -1.35 -7.58
N THR A 266 -15.59 -1.79 -8.16
CA THR A 266 -15.52 -1.96 -9.61
C THR A 266 -16.32 -3.18 -10.07
N ALA A 267 -16.69 -3.22 -11.36
CA ALA A 267 -17.37 -4.39 -11.92
C ALA A 267 -16.56 -5.70 -11.75
N ALA A 268 -15.22 -5.64 -11.78
CA ALA A 268 -14.36 -6.79 -11.55
C ALA A 268 -14.38 -7.25 -10.07
N GLU A 269 -14.45 -6.30 -9.14
CA GLU A 269 -14.61 -6.56 -7.70
C GLU A 269 -15.98 -7.21 -7.43
N TYR A 270 -17.07 -6.64 -7.94
CA TYR A 270 -18.40 -7.27 -7.83
C TYR A 270 -18.48 -8.65 -8.47
N SER A 271 -17.85 -8.84 -9.63
CA SER A 271 -17.75 -10.16 -10.27
C SER A 271 -17.04 -11.17 -9.35
N SER A 272 -16.00 -10.75 -8.63
CA SER A 272 -15.27 -11.62 -7.69
C SER A 272 -16.13 -12.05 -6.51
N LEU A 273 -16.97 -11.14 -5.97
CA LEU A 273 -17.93 -11.46 -4.90
C LEU A 273 -18.96 -12.52 -5.30
N LEU A 274 -19.35 -12.56 -6.58
CA LEU A 274 -20.30 -13.55 -7.13
C LEU A 274 -19.63 -14.89 -7.45
N LYS A 275 -18.37 -14.87 -7.90
CA LYS A 275 -17.62 -16.07 -8.31
C LYS A 275 -17.09 -16.88 -7.13
N VAL A 276 -16.69 -16.23 -6.05
CA VAL A 276 -16.13 -16.94 -4.89
C VAL A 276 -17.17 -17.87 -4.26
N LYS A 277 -16.72 -19.09 -3.91
CA LYS A 277 -17.60 -20.07 -3.26
C LYS A 277 -17.83 -19.68 -1.81
N VAL A 278 -19.09 -19.40 -1.46
CA VAL A 278 -19.53 -19.25 -0.07
C VAL A 278 -20.41 -20.44 0.30
N PRO A 279 -19.96 -21.33 1.21
CA PRO A 279 -20.74 -22.50 1.61
C PRO A 279 -22.14 -22.11 2.10
N GLY A 280 -23.18 -22.73 1.53
CA GLY A 280 -24.58 -22.47 1.88
C GLY A 280 -25.23 -21.29 1.14
N ARG A 281 -24.48 -20.53 0.33
CA ARG A 281 -25.04 -19.49 -0.54
C ARG A 281 -25.37 -20.07 -1.92
N GLU A 282 -26.65 -20.10 -2.27
CA GLU A 282 -27.08 -20.50 -3.62
C GLU A 282 -26.86 -19.34 -4.60
N ILE A 283 -26.13 -19.62 -5.69
CA ILE A 283 -25.89 -18.67 -6.78
C ILE A 283 -26.61 -19.22 -8.03
N PRO A 284 -27.59 -18.48 -8.58
CA PRO A 284 -28.25 -18.83 -9.83
C PRO A 284 -27.29 -18.88 -11.02
N THR A 285 -27.62 -19.66 -12.05
CA THR A 285 -26.76 -19.81 -13.24
C THR A 285 -26.68 -18.55 -14.10
N ASP A 286 -27.66 -17.66 -13.98
CA ASP A 286 -27.78 -16.35 -14.63
C ASP A 286 -27.23 -15.20 -13.76
N ALA A 287 -26.56 -15.49 -12.65
CA ALA A 287 -26.07 -14.47 -11.71
C ALA A 287 -25.15 -13.43 -12.33
N GLU A 288 -24.20 -13.85 -13.19
CA GLU A 288 -23.29 -12.93 -13.87
C GLU A 288 -24.00 -12.05 -14.90
N GLU A 289 -25.02 -12.59 -15.59
CA GLU A 289 -25.83 -11.84 -16.55
C GLU A 289 -26.63 -10.75 -15.84
N ARG A 290 -27.34 -11.12 -14.75
CA ARG A 290 -28.11 -10.17 -13.92
C ARG A 290 -27.24 -9.05 -13.36
N ALA A 291 -26.04 -9.39 -12.87
CA ALA A 291 -25.11 -8.38 -12.36
C ALA A 291 -24.56 -7.48 -13.49
N SER A 292 -24.29 -8.04 -14.67
CA SER A 292 -23.81 -7.28 -15.82
C SER A 292 -24.87 -6.32 -16.35
N GLU A 293 -26.15 -6.71 -16.34
CA GLU A 293 -27.25 -5.81 -16.70
C GLU A 293 -27.30 -4.59 -15.79
N ILE A 294 -27.17 -4.80 -14.47
CA ILE A 294 -27.16 -3.71 -13.47
C ILE A 294 -25.98 -2.77 -13.68
N LEU A 295 -24.78 -3.31 -13.90
CA LEU A 295 -23.54 -2.54 -14.06
C LEU A 295 -23.35 -1.92 -15.46
N SER A 296 -24.32 -2.12 -16.36
CA SER A 296 -24.29 -1.58 -17.73
C SER A 296 -25.14 -0.31 -17.91
N HIS A 297 -25.85 0.11 -16.85
CA HIS A 297 -26.81 1.22 -16.85
C HIS A 297 -26.26 2.42 -16.10
#